data_AF-A0A9D2IZW0-F1
#
_entry.id   AF-A0A9D2IZW0-F1
#
_cell.length_a   1.000
_cell.length_b   1.000
_cell.length_c   1.000
_cell.angle_alpha   90.00
_cell.angle_beta   90.00
_cell.angle_gamma   90.00
#
_symmetry.space_group_name_H-M   'P 1'
#
loop_
_entity.id
_entity.type
_entity.pdbx_description
1 polymer ?
#
loop_
_entity_poly.entity_id
_entity_poly.type
_entity_poly.pdbx_seq_one_letter_code
_entity_poly.pdbx_strand_id
1 'polypeptide(L)'
;AQLHDRLQDDGISEDLIKHVADRLGHDRRYGIDPTKIKNELGWYPETTFEVGIVKTIDWYLAHEEWMNNVTSGNYQKYYEEMYKNR
;
A
#
# COMPACT_ATOMS: atom_id res chain seq x y z
N ALA A 1 -11.92 8.28 12.29
CA ALA A 1 -10.89 8.51 13.32
C ALA A 1 -9.55 8.41 12.61
N GLN A 2 -8.68 9.42 12.72
CA GLN A 2 -7.34 9.35 12.13
C GLN A 2 -6.57 8.20 12.78
N LEU A 3 -5.51 7.68 12.14
CA LEU A 3 -4.75 6.54 12.68
C LEU A 3 -4.28 6.76 14.12
N HIS A 4 -3.89 8.00 14.41
CA HIS A 4 -3.58 8.54 15.73
C HIS A 4 -4.61 8.13 16.79
N ASP A 5 -5.90 8.45 16.57
CA ASP A 5 -6.98 8.16 17.50
C ASP A 5 -7.15 6.64 17.75
N ARG A 6 -6.87 5.83 16.71
CA ARG A 6 -7.08 4.38 16.74
C ARG A 6 -5.95 3.67 17.48
N LEU A 7 -4.71 4.10 17.25
CA LEU A 7 -3.51 3.48 17.83
C LEU A 7 -3.07 4.15 19.13
N GLN A 8 -3.68 5.30 19.49
CA GLN A 8 -3.30 6.10 20.65
C GLN A 8 -1.81 6.46 20.64
N ASP A 9 -1.31 6.81 19.46
CA ASP A 9 0.10 7.14 19.23
C ASP A 9 0.20 8.61 18.80
N ASP A 10 0.65 9.45 19.74
CA ASP A 10 0.89 10.89 19.56
C ASP A 10 1.99 11.19 18.53
N GLY A 11 2.84 10.20 18.20
CA GLY A 11 3.84 10.33 17.15
C GLY A 11 3.27 10.28 15.74
N ILE A 12 2.03 9.81 15.57
CA ILE A 12 1.37 9.74 14.26
C ILE A 12 0.65 11.07 14.00
N SER A 13 1.31 11.96 13.26
CA SER A 13 0.73 13.23 12.80
C SER A 13 1.03 13.49 11.32
N GLU A 14 0.39 14.53 10.75
CA GLU A 14 0.71 15.01 9.41
C GLU A 14 2.14 15.58 9.29
N ASP A 15 2.83 15.85 10.41
CA ASP A 15 4.23 16.31 10.40
C ASP A 15 5.19 15.24 9.88
N LEU A 16 4.77 13.97 9.86
CA LEU A 16 5.51 12.88 9.22
C LEU A 16 5.50 12.97 7.68
N ILE A 17 4.64 13.81 7.09
CA ILE A 17 4.53 13.96 5.64
C ILE A 17 5.66 14.87 5.12
N LYS A 18 6.46 14.34 4.19
CA LYS A 18 7.51 15.10 3.51
C LYS A 18 7.29 15.12 2.01
N HIS A 19 7.18 16.32 1.44
CA HIS A 19 7.18 16.51 -0.01
C HIS A 19 8.59 16.31 -0.57
N VAL A 20 8.68 15.50 -1.63
CA VAL A 20 9.91 15.23 -2.37
C VAL A 20 9.68 15.53 -3.85
N ALA A 21 10.75 15.53 -4.65
CA ALA A 21 10.63 15.70 -6.09
C ALA A 21 9.69 14.66 -6.69
N ASP A 22 8.82 15.10 -7.61
CA ASP A 22 7.87 14.22 -8.27
C ASP A 22 8.57 13.22 -9.21
N ARG A 23 7.90 12.09 -9.47
CA ARG A 23 8.40 11.05 -10.37
C ARG A 23 8.28 11.53 -11.83
N LEU A 24 9.35 11.38 -12.61
CA LEU A 24 9.27 11.59 -14.06
C LEU A 24 8.22 10.64 -14.67
N GLY A 25 7.26 11.17 -15.43
CA GLY A 25 6.16 10.40 -16.00
C GLY A 25 5.10 9.97 -14.97
N HIS A 26 4.88 10.74 -13.90
CA HIS A 26 3.77 10.50 -12.99
C HIS A 26 2.43 10.92 -13.61
N ASP A 27 1.67 9.95 -14.11
CA ASP A 27 0.26 10.17 -14.48
C ASP A 27 -0.52 10.59 -13.23
N ARG A 28 -1.16 11.76 -13.30
CA ARG A 28 -1.76 12.40 -12.12
C ARG A 28 -3.13 11.85 -11.73
N ARG A 29 -3.80 11.14 -12.64
CA ARG A 29 -5.16 10.68 -12.42
C ARG A 29 -5.45 9.41 -13.19
N TYR A 30 -5.84 8.38 -12.45
CA TYR A 30 -6.50 7.21 -13.00
C TYR A 30 -7.96 7.19 -12.55
N GLY A 31 -8.84 6.67 -13.40
CA GLY A 31 -10.24 6.47 -13.10
C GLY A 31 -10.77 5.34 -13.97
N ILE A 32 -11.48 4.40 -13.34
CA ILE A 32 -12.10 3.25 -14.01
C ILE A 32 -13.61 3.35 -13.80
N ASP A 33 -14.37 3.15 -14.86
CA ASP A 33 -15.83 3.00 -14.80
C ASP A 33 -16.19 1.51 -14.66
N PRO A 34 -16.70 1.06 -13.50
CA PRO A 34 -17.05 -0.34 -13.27
C PRO A 34 -18.48 -0.69 -13.73
N THR A 35 -19.19 0.21 -14.42
CA THR A 35 -20.61 0.02 -14.78
C THR A 35 -20.84 -1.28 -15.56
N LYS A 36 -19.94 -1.63 -16.48
CA LYS A 36 -20.07 -2.84 -17.30
C LYS A 36 -20.08 -4.11 -16.45
N ILE A 37 -19.06 -4.31 -15.61
CA ILE A 37 -18.92 -5.53 -14.80
C ILE A 37 -20.05 -5.63 -13.75
N LYS A 38 -20.49 -4.49 -13.22
CA LYS A 38 -21.64 -4.42 -12.31
C LYS A 38 -22.91 -4.91 -13.00
N ASN A 39 -23.18 -4.44 -14.21
CA ASN A 39 -24.43 -4.76 -14.91
C ASN A 39 -24.42 -6.19 -15.48
N GLU A 40 -23.30 -6.63 -16.03
CA GLU A 40 -23.20 -7.93 -16.70
C GLU A 40 -23.00 -9.10 -15.72
N LEU A 41 -22.25 -8.88 -14.63
CA LEU A 41 -21.88 -9.95 -13.70
C LEU A 41 -22.42 -9.72 -12.28
N GLY A 42 -23.10 -8.61 -12.02
CA GLY A 42 -23.58 -8.28 -10.67
C GLY A 42 -22.45 -7.92 -9.68
N TRP A 43 -21.21 -7.77 -10.15
CA TRP A 43 -20.08 -7.54 -9.27
C TRP A 43 -20.09 -6.12 -8.69
N TYR A 44 -19.87 -6.03 -7.39
CA TYR A 44 -19.60 -4.77 -6.70
C TYR A 44 -18.59 -5.03 -5.57
N PRO A 45 -17.66 -4.11 -5.29
CA PRO A 45 -16.72 -4.29 -4.19
C PRO A 45 -17.47 -4.41 -2.85
N GLU A 46 -17.15 -5.44 -2.09
CA GLU A 46 -17.72 -5.66 -0.75
C GLU A 46 -17.02 -4.81 0.33
N THR A 47 -15.84 -4.28 0.01
CA THR A 47 -15.02 -3.50 0.95
C THR A 47 -14.82 -2.09 0.41
N THR A 48 -15.25 -1.09 1.17
CA THR A 48 -14.96 0.32 0.87
C THR A 48 -13.52 0.65 1.19
N PHE A 49 -13.02 1.79 0.70
CA PHE A 49 -11.66 2.22 0.98
C PHE A 49 -11.41 2.40 2.48
N GLU A 50 -12.35 3.03 3.20
CA GLU A 50 -12.25 3.32 4.64
C GLU A 50 -12.11 2.03 5.46
N VAL A 51 -12.82 0.98 5.07
CA VAL A 51 -12.71 -0.34 5.72
C VAL A 51 -11.43 -1.05 5.30
N GLY A 52 -11.11 -1.03 4.00
CA GLY A 52 -9.96 -1.72 3.43
C GLY A 52 -8.62 -1.19 3.95
N ILE A 53 -8.47 0.12 4.10
CA ILE A 53 -7.23 0.73 4.59
C ILE A 53 -6.97 0.39 6.06
N VAL A 54 -8.02 0.31 6.90
CA VAL A 54 -7.93 -0.11 8.30
C VAL A 54 -7.43 -1.56 8.38
N LYS A 55 -8.08 -2.48 7.66
CA LYS A 55 -7.69 -3.89 7.61
C LYS A 55 -6.26 -4.09 7.12
N THR A 56 -5.86 -3.31 6.11
CA THR A 56 -4.49 -3.35 5.59
C THR A 56 -3.49 -2.97 6.67
N ILE A 57 -3.71 -1.87 7.39
CA ILE A 57 -2.81 -1.42 8.45
C ILE A 57 -2.71 -2.45 9.58
N ASP A 58 -3.85 -2.98 10.03
CA ASP A 58 -3.88 -4.00 11.08
C ASP A 58 -3.14 -5.28 10.65
N TRP A 59 -3.28 -5.67 9.38
CA TRP A 59 -2.54 -6.79 8.83
C TRP A 59 -1.02 -6.55 8.88
N TYR A 60 -0.54 -5.37 8.47
CA TYR A 60 0.89 -5.06 8.51
C TYR A 60 1.46 -5.08 9.94
N LEU A 61 0.73 -4.51 10.92
CA LEU A 61 1.14 -4.52 12.32
C LEU A 61 1.17 -5.95 12.92
N ALA A 62 0.28 -6.83 12.46
CA ALA A 62 0.23 -8.22 12.92
C ALA A 62 1.25 -9.15 12.23
N HIS A 63 1.94 -8.70 11.18
CA HIS A 63 2.82 -9.54 10.34
C HIS A 63 4.24 -8.97 10.22
N GLU A 64 4.84 -8.55 11.34
CA GLU A 64 6.21 -8.01 11.37
C GLU A 64 7.26 -8.97 10.81
N GLU A 65 7.15 -10.28 11.07
CA GLU A 65 8.09 -11.28 10.51
C GLU A 65 8.07 -11.27 8.98
N TRP A 66 6.86 -11.23 8.40
CA TRP A 66 6.71 -11.12 6.95
C TRP A 66 7.32 -9.83 6.43
N MET A 67 7.09 -8.71 7.14
CA MET A 67 7.65 -7.40 6.80
C MET A 67 9.18 -7.42 6.78
N ASN A 68 9.80 -7.98 7.82
CA ASN A 68 11.25 -8.09 7.92
C ASN A 68 11.83 -8.90 6.76
N ASN A 69 11.17 -10.00 6.36
CA ASN A 69 11.61 -10.82 5.26
C ASN A 69 11.58 -10.06 3.91
N VAL A 70 10.52 -9.30 3.62
CA VAL A 70 10.38 -8.59 2.34
C VAL A 70 11.17 -7.28 2.27
N THR A 71 11.40 -6.60 3.40
CA THR A 71 12.12 -5.31 3.46
C THR A 71 13.62 -5.42 3.69
N SER A 72 14.12 -6.62 4.03
CA SER A 72 15.54 -6.90 4.33
C SER A 72 16.55 -6.54 3.22
N GLY A 73 16.10 -6.18 2.02
CA GLY A 73 16.96 -5.98 0.85
C GLY A 73 17.50 -7.28 0.25
N ASN A 74 17.13 -8.44 0.80
CA ASN A 74 17.54 -9.74 0.27
C ASN A 74 17.02 -10.00 -1.15
N TYR A 75 15.90 -9.39 -1.54
CA TYR A 75 15.42 -9.42 -2.93
C TYR A 75 16.42 -8.77 -3.91
N GLN A 76 17.06 -7.66 -3.49
CA GLN A 76 18.08 -6.99 -4.31
C GLN A 76 19.33 -7.86 -4.44
N LYS A 77 19.76 -8.53 -3.36
CA LYS A 77 20.86 -9.52 -3.39
C LYS A 77 20.54 -10.71 -4.31
N TYR A 78 19.32 -11.25 -4.24
CA TYR A 78 18.86 -12.32 -5.13
C TYR A 78 18.93 -11.91 -6.61
N TYR A 79 18.47 -10.69 -6.96
CA TYR A 79 18.56 -10.18 -8.33
C TYR A 79 20.00 -9.98 -8.79
N GLU A 80 20.86 -9.44 -7.93
CA GLU A 80 22.29 -9.32 -8.23
C GLU A 80 22.93 -10.68 -8.48
N GLU A 81 22.64 -11.71 -7.68
CA GLU A 81 23.17 -13.06 -7.85
C GLU A 81 22.66 -13.75 -9.13
N MET A 82 21.37 -13.62 -9.44
CA MET A 82 20.77 -14.27 -10.60
C MET A 82 21.19 -13.66 -11.94
N TYR A 83 21.46 -12.35 -11.97
CA TYR A 83 21.68 -11.61 -13.21
C TYR A 83 23.08 -11.02 -13.36
N LYS A 84 23.97 -11.13 -12.36
CA LYS A 84 25.35 -10.56 -12.45
C LYS A 84 26.17 -11.02 -13.64
N ASN A 85 25.92 -12.23 -14.14
CA ASN A 85 26.70 -12.88 -15.19
C ASN A 85 25.84 -13.20 -16.43
N ARG A 86 24.75 -12.47 -16.65
CA ARG A 86 23.99 -12.49 -17.91
C ARG A 86 24.18 -11.18 -18.67
#